data_AF-C0P6M2-F1
#
_entry.id   AF-C0P6M2-F1
#
_cell.length_a   1.000
_cell.length_b   1.000
_cell.length_c   1.000
_cell.angle_alpha   90.00
_cell.angle_beta   90.00
_cell.angle_gamma   90.00
#
_symmetry.space_group_name_H-M   'P 1'
#
loop_
_entity.id
_entity.type
_entity.pdbx_description
1 polymer ?
#
loop_
_entity_poly.entity_id
_entity_poly.type
_entity_poly.pdbx_seq_one_letter_code
_entity_poly.pdbx_strand_id
1 'polypeptide(L)'
;MKLGPERISKIKIVGNVEVEESFYGQLVLGKGVTSGLDEQLVREAQKAASAEKQRIAEKVASILKLSVDITASESSDKVIAALRAGSEYVGCDVQSCILVAGSQSGVLAAERIGMPCIVVRSSFTARAEFHSAKAVMDGFGDTDLTVSKLLSKKWF
;
A
#
# COMPACT_ATOMS: atom_id res chain seq x y z
N MET A 1 -5.29 27.31 4.12
CA MET A 1 -6.32 27.39 3.06
C MET A 1 -7.46 26.43 3.40
N LYS A 2 -8.67 26.94 3.70
CA LYS A 2 -9.86 26.07 3.80
C LYS A 2 -10.22 25.60 2.39
N LEU A 3 -10.34 24.29 2.20
CA LEU A 3 -10.79 23.69 0.94
C LEU A 3 -12.25 24.10 0.74
N GLY A 4 -12.59 24.77 -0.37
CA GLY A 4 -13.97 25.16 -0.67
C GLY A 4 -14.89 23.94 -0.83
N PRO A 5 -16.20 24.07 -0.53
CA PRO A 5 -17.16 22.96 -0.50
C PRO A 5 -17.24 22.18 -1.82
N GLU A 6 -17.12 22.87 -2.95
CA GLU A 6 -17.04 22.30 -4.31
C GLU A 6 -15.96 21.22 -4.45
N ARG A 7 -14.81 21.37 -3.79
CA ARG A 7 -13.68 20.44 -3.91
C ARG A 7 -13.80 19.23 -3.00
N ILE A 8 -14.59 19.31 -1.93
CA ILE A 8 -14.79 18.22 -0.99
C ILE A 8 -15.62 17.10 -1.64
N SER A 9 -16.54 17.46 -2.53
CA SER A 9 -17.37 16.50 -3.30
C SER A 9 -16.54 15.50 -4.15
N LYS A 10 -15.31 15.88 -4.52
CA LYS A 10 -14.40 15.07 -5.35
C LYS A 10 -13.46 14.18 -4.52
N ILE A 11 -13.54 14.27 -3.19
CA ILE A 11 -12.71 13.49 -2.27
C ILE A 11 -13.52 12.28 -1.82
N LYS A 12 -13.00 11.08 -2.11
CA LYS A 12 -13.49 9.84 -1.52
C LYS A 12 -12.49 9.38 -0.47
N ILE A 13 -12.99 9.14 0.74
CA ILE A 13 -12.20 8.58 1.84
C ILE A 13 -12.51 7.09 1.86
N VAL A 14 -11.47 6.27 1.72
CA VAL A 14 -11.57 4.81 1.80
C VAL A 14 -10.82 4.39 3.07
N GLY A 15 -11.57 3.95 4.07
CA GLY A 15 -11.05 3.43 5.33
C GLY A 15 -11.04 1.91 5.35
N ASN A 16 -10.72 1.33 6.51
CA ASN A 16 -10.58 -0.13 6.63
C ASN A 16 -11.88 -0.88 6.33
N VAL A 17 -13.04 -0.33 6.69
CA VAL A 17 -14.34 -0.96 6.44
C VAL A 17 -14.61 -1.02 4.93
N GLU A 18 -14.39 0.09 4.24
CA GLU A 18 -14.56 0.20 2.80
C GLU A 18 -13.58 -0.70 2.03
N VAL A 19 -12.36 -0.86 2.54
CA VAL A 19 -11.40 -1.83 1.97
C VAL A 19 -11.90 -3.25 2.15
N GLU A 20 -12.39 -3.62 3.33
CA GLU A 20 -12.94 -4.96 3.60
C GLU A 20 -14.15 -5.29 2.72
N GLU A 21 -15.00 -4.31 2.43
CA GLU A 21 -16.19 -4.46 1.60
C GLU A 21 -15.89 -4.47 0.09
N SER A 22 -14.72 -3.98 -0.36
CA SER A 22 -14.32 -3.99 -1.77
C SER A 22 -14.21 -5.41 -2.35
N PHE A 23 -14.34 -5.56 -3.67
CA PHE A 23 -14.25 -6.87 -4.31
C PHE A 23 -12.94 -7.61 -4.00
N TYR A 24 -11.82 -6.89 -4.07
CA TYR A 24 -10.51 -7.46 -3.75
C TYR A 24 -10.32 -7.68 -2.24
N GLY A 25 -10.87 -6.80 -1.40
CA GLY A 25 -10.87 -6.97 0.05
C GLY A 25 -11.59 -8.23 0.49
N GLN A 26 -12.77 -8.50 -0.07
CA GLN A 26 -13.51 -9.73 0.19
C GLN A 26 -12.75 -10.98 -0.29
N LEU A 27 -12.06 -10.89 -1.43
CA LEU A 27 -11.25 -11.99 -1.98
C LEU A 27 -10.04 -12.32 -1.10
N VAL A 28 -9.30 -11.30 -0.64
CA VAL A 28 -8.04 -11.49 0.11
C VAL A 28 -8.29 -11.68 1.60
N LEU A 29 -9.27 -10.99 2.18
CA LEU A 29 -9.59 -11.06 3.61
C LEU A 29 -10.63 -12.15 3.92
N GLY A 30 -11.19 -12.80 2.88
CA GLY A 30 -12.08 -13.96 3.02
C GLY A 30 -13.40 -13.67 3.73
N LYS A 31 -13.80 -12.40 3.86
CA LYS A 31 -14.96 -12.00 4.67
C LYS A 31 -16.31 -12.12 3.94
N GLY A 32 -16.30 -12.44 2.64
CA GLY A 32 -17.47 -12.45 1.77
C GLY A 32 -18.24 -13.78 1.68
N VAL A 33 -17.74 -14.87 2.27
CA VAL A 33 -18.45 -16.16 2.33
C VAL A 33 -18.42 -16.61 3.78
N THR A 34 -19.58 -16.97 4.32
CA THR A 34 -19.84 -17.49 5.67
C THR A 34 -18.58 -17.99 6.41
N SER A 35 -18.14 -17.27 7.44
CA SER A 35 -16.94 -17.64 8.21
C SER A 35 -17.15 -18.98 8.94
N GLY A 36 -16.86 -20.07 8.24
CA GLY A 36 -16.92 -21.43 8.76
C GLY A 36 -15.76 -21.71 9.71
N LEU A 37 -15.94 -22.72 10.57
CA LEU A 37 -14.89 -23.24 11.46
C LEU A 37 -13.61 -23.58 10.69
N ASP A 38 -13.75 -24.06 9.45
CA ASP A 38 -12.64 -24.45 8.57
C ASP A 38 -11.76 -23.26 8.17
N GLU A 39 -12.34 -22.09 7.88
CA GLU A 39 -11.56 -20.89 7.55
C GLU A 39 -10.82 -20.33 8.77
N GLN A 40 -11.39 -20.44 9.98
CA GLN A 40 -10.68 -20.09 11.20
C GLN A 40 -9.47 -21.00 11.42
N LEU A 41 -9.63 -22.31 11.17
CA LEU A 41 -8.54 -23.28 11.26
C LEU A 41 -7.44 -22.99 10.22
N VAL A 42 -7.80 -22.64 8.99
CA VAL A 42 -6.84 -22.25 7.94
C VAL A 42 -6.05 -21.00 8.35
N ARG A 43 -6.71 -19.97 8.90
CA ARG A 43 -6.02 -18.75 9.37
C ARG A 43 -5.05 -19.03 10.52
N GLU A 44 -5.47 -19.80 11.52
CA GLU A 44 -4.59 -20.16 12.65
C GLU A 44 -3.44 -21.05 12.20
N ALA A 45 -3.67 -21.98 11.28
CA ALA A 45 -2.62 -22.80 10.67
C ALA A 45 -1.61 -21.95 9.88
N GLN A 46 -2.09 -20.99 9.09
CA GLN A 46 -1.23 -20.05 8.37
C GLN A 46 -0.41 -19.19 9.32
N LYS A 47 -1.02 -18.68 10.39
CA LYS A 47 -0.34 -17.87 11.42
C LYS A 47 0.74 -18.68 12.14
N ALA A 48 0.45 -19.92 12.52
CA ALA A 48 1.42 -20.82 13.12
C ALA A 48 2.58 -21.13 12.15
N ALA A 49 2.29 -21.37 10.87
CA ALA A 49 3.31 -21.60 9.86
C ALA A 49 4.20 -20.35 9.61
N SER A 50 3.61 -19.16 9.61
CA SER A 50 4.33 -17.88 9.49
C SER A 50 5.28 -17.67 10.67
N ALA A 51 4.83 -17.94 11.90
CA ALA A 51 5.65 -17.85 13.10
C ALA A 51 6.87 -18.80 13.06
N GLU A 52 6.69 -20.04 12.57
CA GLU A 52 7.81 -20.97 12.44
C GLU A 52 8.77 -20.57 11.32
N LYS A 53 8.26 -20.07 10.19
CA LYS A 53 9.10 -19.48 9.12
C LYS A 53 9.94 -18.32 9.66
N GLN A 54 9.34 -17.42 10.44
CA GLN A 54 10.04 -16.32 11.10
C GLN A 54 11.17 -16.85 11.99
N ARG A 55 10.87 -17.83 12.85
CA ARG A 55 11.85 -18.42 13.77
C ARG A 55 13.04 -19.03 13.02
N ILE A 56 12.79 -19.73 11.92
CA ILE A 56 13.84 -20.33 11.08
C ILE A 56 14.68 -19.23 10.43
N ALA A 57 14.03 -18.23 9.84
CA ALA A 57 14.71 -17.12 9.19
C ALA A 57 15.56 -16.29 10.16
N GLU A 58 15.09 -16.03 11.39
CA GLU A 58 15.88 -15.38 12.44
C GLU A 58 17.10 -16.19 12.86
N LYS A 59 16.97 -17.53 12.94
CA LYS A 59 18.10 -18.41 13.20
C LYS A 59 19.13 -18.37 12.07
N VAL A 60 18.68 -18.44 10.82
CA VAL A 60 19.55 -18.35 9.64
C VAL A 60 20.23 -16.98 9.58
N ALA A 61 19.49 -15.91 9.84
CA ALA A 61 20.00 -14.55 9.91
C ALA A 61 21.08 -14.41 10.99
N SER A 62 20.84 -14.97 12.18
CA SER A 62 21.82 -15.00 13.28
C SER A 62 23.10 -15.74 12.90
N ILE A 63 23.00 -16.88 12.20
CA ILE A 63 24.16 -17.62 11.70
C ILE A 63 24.94 -16.81 10.67
N LEU A 64 24.22 -16.09 9.79
CA LEU A 64 24.80 -15.32 8.70
C LEU A 64 25.17 -13.88 9.09
N LYS A 65 24.95 -13.46 10.36
CA LYS A 65 25.10 -12.08 10.85
C LYS A 65 24.30 -11.05 10.02
N LEU A 66 23.11 -11.43 9.58
CA LEU A 66 22.17 -10.58 8.85
C LEU A 66 20.98 -10.22 9.76
N SER A 67 20.30 -9.11 9.47
CA SER A 67 18.99 -8.80 10.05
C SER A 67 17.89 -9.13 9.05
N VAL A 68 16.78 -9.69 9.52
CA VAL A 68 15.63 -10.05 8.68
C VAL A 68 14.38 -9.46 9.30
N ASP A 69 13.62 -8.71 8.49
CA ASP A 69 12.29 -8.22 8.83
C ASP A 69 11.25 -8.86 7.89
N ILE A 70 10.51 -9.86 8.37
CA ILE A 70 9.49 -10.59 7.59
C ILE A 70 8.08 -10.03 7.88
N THR A 71 7.94 -9.10 8.82
CA THR A 71 6.65 -8.43 9.10
C THR A 71 6.18 -7.56 7.94
N ALA A 72 7.07 -7.27 6.99
CA ALA A 72 6.78 -6.59 5.73
C ALA A 72 5.74 -7.32 4.86
N SER A 73 5.58 -8.65 4.98
CA SER A 73 4.68 -9.41 4.09
C SER A 73 3.21 -9.17 4.41
N GLU A 74 2.78 -9.26 5.68
CA GLU A 74 1.37 -9.08 6.08
C GLU A 74 0.89 -7.62 5.95
N SER A 75 1.82 -6.66 6.07
CA SER A 75 1.49 -5.24 5.84
C SER A 75 1.29 -4.91 4.37
N SER A 76 1.93 -5.65 3.46
CA SER A 76 1.83 -5.41 2.01
C SER A 76 0.44 -5.74 1.47
N ASP A 77 -0.18 -6.84 1.91
CA ASP A 77 -1.47 -7.29 1.37
C ASP A 77 -2.62 -6.35 1.74
N LYS A 78 -2.59 -5.81 2.96
CA LYS A 78 -3.56 -4.78 3.41
C LYS A 78 -3.41 -3.48 2.61
N VAL A 79 -2.18 -3.06 2.34
CA VAL A 79 -1.91 -1.87 1.52
C VAL A 79 -2.35 -2.11 0.07
N ILE A 80 -2.06 -3.28 -0.50
CA ILE A 80 -2.51 -3.67 -1.85
C ILE A 80 -4.04 -3.66 -1.93
N ALA A 81 -4.71 -4.23 -0.92
CA ALA A 81 -6.18 -4.20 -0.85
C ALA A 81 -6.71 -2.77 -0.79
N ALA A 82 -6.09 -1.90 0.01
CA ALA A 82 -6.47 -0.49 0.08
C ALA A 82 -6.29 0.26 -1.25
N LEU A 83 -5.18 0.04 -1.95
CA LEU A 83 -4.92 0.66 -3.26
C LEU A 83 -5.93 0.19 -4.32
N ARG A 84 -6.25 -1.10 -4.35
CA ARG A 84 -7.23 -1.66 -5.28
C ARG A 84 -8.65 -1.17 -4.95
N ALA A 85 -9.03 -1.15 -3.68
CA ALA A 85 -10.30 -0.59 -3.23
C ALA A 85 -10.43 0.88 -3.64
N GLY A 86 -9.39 1.69 -3.42
CA GLY A 86 -9.37 3.09 -3.86
C GLY A 86 -9.64 3.26 -5.35
N SER A 87 -9.02 2.42 -6.19
CA SER A 87 -9.25 2.40 -7.64
C SER A 87 -10.69 2.01 -7.99
N GLU A 88 -11.23 0.98 -7.34
CA GLU A 88 -12.60 0.47 -7.51
C GLU A 88 -13.64 1.54 -7.16
N TYR A 89 -13.48 2.22 -6.03
CA TYR A 89 -14.39 3.29 -5.61
C TYR A 89 -14.43 4.48 -6.58
N VAL A 90 -13.33 4.74 -7.30
CA VAL A 90 -13.27 5.80 -8.32
C VAL A 90 -13.71 5.27 -9.69
N GLY A 91 -13.90 3.96 -9.85
CA GLY A 91 -14.32 3.33 -11.10
C GLY A 91 -13.25 3.41 -12.18
N CYS A 92 -11.98 3.42 -11.79
CA CYS A 92 -10.84 3.52 -12.70
C CYS A 92 -9.93 2.29 -12.57
N ASP A 93 -9.20 1.99 -13.63
CA ASP A 93 -8.14 0.98 -13.57
C ASP A 93 -6.95 1.46 -12.74
N VAL A 94 -6.29 0.52 -12.06
CA VAL A 94 -5.14 0.76 -11.18
C VAL A 94 -4.01 1.50 -11.90
N GLN A 95 -3.80 1.28 -13.21
CA GLN A 95 -2.77 1.96 -14.00
C GLN A 95 -3.14 3.40 -14.39
N SER A 96 -4.43 3.74 -14.28
CA SER A 96 -4.92 5.11 -14.49
C SER A 96 -4.86 5.94 -13.22
N CYS A 97 -4.70 5.31 -12.07
CA CYS A 97 -4.47 5.97 -10.78
C CYS A 97 -2.97 6.23 -10.55
N ILE A 98 -2.66 7.24 -9.72
CA ILE A 98 -1.30 7.54 -9.29
C ILE A 98 -1.28 7.51 -7.77
N LEU A 99 -0.40 6.69 -7.19
CA LEU A 99 -0.16 6.68 -5.75
C LEU A 99 0.83 7.79 -5.38
N VAL A 100 0.48 8.59 -4.39
CA VAL A 100 1.41 9.44 -3.66
C VAL A 100 1.73 8.77 -2.33
N ALA A 101 2.95 8.24 -2.19
CA ALA A 101 3.37 7.49 -1.02
C ALA A 101 4.36 8.28 -0.14
N GLY A 102 4.27 8.07 1.18
CA GLY A 102 5.26 8.57 2.14
C GLY A 102 6.13 7.47 2.76
N SER A 103 5.90 6.20 2.41
CA SER A 103 6.53 5.03 3.00
C SER A 103 6.93 3.98 1.95
N GLN A 104 7.92 3.14 2.29
CA GLN A 104 8.41 2.08 1.40
C GLN A 104 7.36 1.00 1.14
N SER A 105 6.52 0.68 2.14
CA SER A 105 5.45 -0.30 2.01
C SER A 105 4.43 0.09 0.94
N GLY A 106 4.08 1.38 0.85
CA GLY A 106 3.20 1.90 -0.20
C GLY A 106 3.81 1.78 -1.59
N VAL A 107 5.10 2.09 -1.73
CA VAL A 107 5.83 2.01 -3.01
C VAL A 107 5.91 0.57 -3.52
N LEU A 108 6.29 -0.37 -2.66
CA LEU A 108 6.37 -1.79 -3.02
C LEU A 108 4.99 -2.39 -3.35
N ALA A 109 3.95 -1.99 -2.61
CA ALA A 109 2.58 -2.40 -2.90
C ALA A 109 2.11 -1.89 -4.27
N ALA A 110 2.40 -0.63 -4.60
CA ALA A 110 2.06 -0.03 -5.89
C ALA A 110 2.80 -0.71 -7.04
N GLU A 111 4.09 -1.01 -6.87
CA GLU A 111 4.89 -1.75 -7.86
C GLU A 111 4.28 -3.12 -8.17
N ARG A 112 3.89 -3.89 -7.14
CA ARG A 112 3.27 -5.21 -7.30
C ARG A 112 1.97 -5.21 -8.10
N ILE A 113 1.19 -4.12 -8.02
CA ILE A 113 -0.07 -3.99 -8.77
C ILE A 113 0.08 -3.18 -10.06
N GLY A 114 1.29 -2.70 -10.39
CA GLY A 114 1.55 -1.87 -11.56
C GLY A 114 0.94 -0.46 -11.48
N MET A 115 0.67 0.05 -10.27
CA MET A 115 0.20 1.42 -10.06
C MET A 115 1.39 2.39 -10.12
N PRO A 116 1.39 3.42 -10.99
CA PRO A 116 2.39 4.48 -10.95
C PRO A 116 2.48 5.11 -9.56
N CYS A 117 3.70 5.16 -9.00
CA CYS A 117 3.94 5.70 -7.66
C CYS A 117 4.92 6.88 -7.69
N ILE A 118 4.60 7.92 -6.94
CA ILE A 118 5.47 9.06 -6.62
C ILE A 118 5.65 9.10 -5.12
N VAL A 119 6.87 9.34 -4.66
CA VAL A 119 7.16 9.48 -3.25
C VAL A 119 7.26 10.94 -2.87
N VAL A 120 6.59 11.30 -1.77
CA VAL A 120 6.82 12.58 -1.10
C VAL A 120 7.52 12.27 0.22
N ARG A 121 8.79 12.68 0.33
CA ARG A 121 9.58 12.44 1.53
C ARG A 121 9.05 13.28 2.68
N SER A 122 9.13 12.70 3.87
CA SER A 122 8.99 13.42 5.13
C SER A 122 10.34 13.43 5.84
N SER A 123 10.44 14.13 6.98
CA SER A 123 11.62 14.09 7.83
C SER A 123 12.02 12.65 8.23
N PHE A 124 11.04 11.75 8.36
CA PHE A 124 11.26 10.33 8.69
C PHE A 124 11.80 9.51 7.52
N THR A 125 11.55 9.93 6.28
CA THR A 125 11.96 9.23 5.06
C THR A 125 12.97 10.01 4.22
N ALA A 126 13.56 11.08 4.77
CA ALA A 126 14.50 11.96 4.08
C ALA A 126 15.73 11.21 3.51
N ARG A 127 16.19 10.18 4.25
CA ARG A 127 17.35 9.34 3.87
C ARG A 127 16.96 8.02 3.20
N ALA A 128 15.67 7.75 3.02
CA ALA A 128 15.22 6.51 2.41
C ALA A 128 15.33 6.61 0.88
N GLU A 129 15.71 5.49 0.25
CA GLU A 129 15.85 5.38 -1.20
C GLU A 129 14.68 4.58 -1.78
N PHE A 130 14.02 5.15 -2.79
CA PHE A 130 12.79 4.62 -3.38
C PHE A 130 12.99 4.26 -4.86
N HIS A 131 13.74 3.19 -5.11
CA HIS A 131 14.12 2.76 -6.46
C HIS A 131 12.94 2.44 -7.39
N SER A 132 11.83 1.94 -6.85
CA SER A 132 10.64 1.59 -7.63
C SER A 132 9.70 2.77 -7.88
N ALA A 133 9.95 3.94 -7.28
CA ALA A 133 9.13 5.13 -7.48
C ALA A 133 9.51 5.85 -8.79
N LYS A 134 8.53 6.40 -9.50
CA LYS A 134 8.78 7.16 -10.74
C LYS A 134 9.47 8.50 -10.49
N ALA A 135 9.20 9.09 -9.33
CA ALA A 135 9.85 10.29 -8.84
C ALA A 135 9.80 10.34 -7.32
N VAL A 136 10.76 11.07 -6.75
CA VAL A 136 10.85 11.38 -5.33
C VAL A 136 10.86 12.90 -5.19
N MET A 137 9.99 13.42 -4.36
CA MET A 137 9.79 14.85 -4.14
C MET A 137 9.89 15.17 -2.64
N ASP A 138 10.21 16.42 -2.30
CA ASP A 138 10.44 16.83 -0.91
C ASP A 138 9.23 17.54 -0.27
N GLY A 139 8.18 17.79 -1.06
CA GLY A 139 6.95 18.41 -0.57
C GLY A 139 5.84 18.49 -1.61
N PHE A 140 4.80 19.25 -1.28
CA PHE A 140 3.70 19.60 -2.18
C PHE A 140 3.81 21.09 -2.54
N GLY A 141 3.56 21.46 -3.80
CA GLY A 141 3.57 22.85 -4.24
C GLY A 141 4.35 23.09 -5.53
N ASP A 142 4.48 24.36 -5.92
CA ASP A 142 4.99 24.80 -7.23
C ASP A 142 6.40 24.30 -7.56
N THR A 143 7.26 24.09 -6.56
CA THR A 143 8.61 23.54 -6.74
C THR A 143 8.62 22.02 -6.86
N ASP A 144 7.66 21.34 -6.24
CA ASP A 144 7.63 19.89 -6.07
C ASP A 144 6.42 19.27 -6.78
N LEU A 145 5.48 18.68 -6.03
CA LEU A 145 4.33 17.98 -6.58
C LEU A 145 3.18 18.94 -6.86
N THR A 146 2.80 19.05 -8.15
CA THR A 146 1.62 19.78 -8.61
C THR A 146 0.65 18.88 -9.39
N VAL A 147 -0.62 19.27 -9.43
CA VAL A 147 -1.65 18.56 -10.21
C VAL A 147 -1.29 18.55 -11.70
N SER A 148 -0.69 19.61 -12.22
CA SER A 148 -0.26 19.67 -13.63
C SER A 148 0.82 18.63 -13.96
N LYS A 149 1.77 18.39 -13.04
CA LYS A 149 2.78 17.33 -13.19
C LYS A 149 2.14 15.94 -13.17
N LEU A 150 1.17 15.71 -12.27
CA LEU A 150 0.38 14.47 -12.21
C LEU A 150 -0.38 14.20 -13.52
N LEU A 151 -1.09 15.21 -14.03
CA LEU A 151 -1.91 15.09 -15.25
C LEU A 151 -1.07 14.88 -16.51
N SER A 152 0.07 15.56 -16.61
CA SER A 152 0.98 15.41 -17.75
C SER A 152 1.79 14.11 -17.70
N LYS A 153 1.75 13.37 -16.57
CA LYS A 153 2.62 12.22 -16.29
C LYS A 153 4.11 12.52 -16.53
N LYS A 154 4.50 13.80 -16.36
CA LYS A 154 5.87 14.27 -16.46
C LYS A 154 6.44 14.35 -15.06
N TRP A 155 7.35 13.43 -14.77
CA TRP A 155 7.96 13.25 -13.45
C TRP A 155 9.31 13.99 -13.32
N PHE A 156 9.76 14.58 -14.42
CA PHE A 156 11.02 15.30 -14.59
C PHE A 156 10.76 16.59 -15.38
#